data_AF-A0A3D1E738-F1
#
_entry.id   AF-A0A3D1E738-F1
#
_cell.length_a   1.000
_cell.length_b   1.000
_cell.length_c   1.000
_cell.angle_alpha   90.00
_cell.angle_beta   90.00
_cell.angle_gamma   90.00
#
_symmetry.space_group_name_H-M   'P 1'
#
loop_
_entity.id
_entity.type
_entity.pdbx_description
1 polymer ?
#
loop_
_entity_poly.entity_id
_entity_poly.type
_entity_poly.pdbx_seq_one_letter_code
_entity_poly.pdbx_strand_id
1 'polypeptide(L)'
;PPNNLSEEQTMLLEKTHTSFVRQGAYLSDEKQEQLRKIDSELAVSQLQFGQNLLADTQAYSRLLTKVEEIMGLDADFLSAAKQQAEAQGKEGWLVTLSYPSYVPLMKYAQNRSIREEIYRAFTSRGHQKNEHNNDALVSKIAELRHQRATLLGDLSHAHYTLKERMAQSP
;
A
#
# COMPACT_ATOMS: atom_id res chain seq x y z
N PRO A 1 -33.91 -26.15 -0.66
CA PRO A 1 -32.54 -26.22 -0.09
C PRO A 1 -32.11 -27.68 0.12
N PRO A 2 -30.81 -28.03 0.09
CA PRO A 2 -30.36 -29.36 0.46
C PRO A 2 -30.67 -29.55 1.96
N ASN A 3 -31.67 -30.36 2.26
CA ASN A 3 -32.44 -30.34 3.52
C ASN A 3 -31.71 -30.92 4.75
N ASN A 4 -30.37 -30.88 4.83
CA ASN A 4 -29.64 -31.43 5.98
C ASN A 4 -28.24 -30.81 6.23
N LEU A 5 -28.06 -29.51 5.98
CA LEU A 5 -26.81 -28.81 6.31
C LEU A 5 -26.89 -28.18 7.70
N SER A 6 -25.77 -28.22 8.45
CA SER A 6 -25.60 -27.39 9.65
C SER A 6 -25.51 -25.90 9.31
N GLU A 7 -25.59 -25.02 10.31
CA GLU A 7 -25.42 -23.57 10.11
C GLU A 7 -24.06 -23.24 9.48
N GLU A 8 -22.98 -23.87 9.97
CA GLU A 8 -21.63 -23.69 9.42
C GLU A 8 -21.53 -24.17 7.97
N GLN A 9 -22.16 -25.30 7.64
CA GLN A 9 -22.18 -25.84 6.29
C GLN A 9 -23.01 -24.97 5.33
N THR A 10 -24.10 -24.39 5.82
CA THR A 10 -24.93 -23.44 5.07
C THR A 10 -24.13 -22.17 4.79
N MET A 11 -23.44 -21.62 5.80
CA MET A 11 -22.57 -20.46 5.63
C MET A 11 -21.43 -20.74 4.63
N LEU A 12 -20.81 -21.92 4.72
CA LEU A 12 -19.76 -22.31 3.78
C LEU A 12 -20.30 -22.39 2.34
N LEU A 13 -21.48 -22.97 2.15
CA LEU A 13 -22.14 -23.04 0.85
C LEU A 13 -22.41 -21.64 0.29
N GLU A 14 -23.01 -20.76 1.08
CA GLU A 14 -23.33 -19.38 0.69
C GLU A 14 -22.06 -18.59 0.32
N LYS A 15 -21.01 -18.66 1.16
CA LYS A 15 -19.73 -17.99 0.88
C LYS A 15 -19.06 -18.55 -0.38
N THR A 16 -19.11 -19.86 -0.55
CA THR A 16 -18.50 -20.52 -1.72
C THR A 16 -19.22 -20.08 -2.98
N HIS A 17 -20.55 -20.20 -3.02
CA HIS A 17 -21.37 -19.75 -4.14
C HIS A 17 -21.13 -18.28 -4.46
N THR A 18 -21.18 -17.40 -3.46
CA THR A 18 -20.95 -15.96 -3.63
C THR A 18 -19.54 -15.69 -4.18
N SER A 19 -18.53 -16.40 -3.71
CA SER A 19 -17.16 -16.30 -4.23
C SER A 19 -17.06 -16.66 -5.72
N PHE A 20 -17.72 -17.74 -6.16
CA PHE A 20 -17.77 -18.11 -7.59
C PHE A 20 -18.47 -17.04 -8.43
N VAL A 21 -19.60 -16.52 -7.97
CA VAL A 21 -20.33 -15.46 -8.66
C VAL A 21 -19.47 -14.20 -8.82
N ARG A 22 -18.78 -13.79 -7.75
CA ARG A 22 -17.87 -12.64 -7.73
C ARG A 22 -16.61 -12.82 -8.58
N GLN A 23 -16.25 -14.06 -8.87
CA GLN A 23 -15.20 -14.44 -9.82
C GLN A 23 -15.71 -14.59 -11.25
N GLY A 24 -16.97 -14.24 -11.51
CA GLY A 24 -17.54 -14.20 -12.85
C GLY A 24 -18.08 -15.53 -13.34
N ALA A 25 -18.48 -16.46 -12.45
CA ALA A 25 -19.04 -17.76 -12.85
C ALA A 25 -20.28 -17.67 -13.77
N TYR A 26 -21.01 -16.55 -13.75
CA TYR A 26 -22.16 -16.28 -14.64
C TYR A 26 -21.81 -15.50 -15.92
N LEU A 27 -20.54 -15.15 -16.13
CA LEU A 27 -20.10 -14.45 -17.33
C LEU A 27 -20.00 -15.42 -18.52
N SER A 28 -20.22 -14.91 -19.73
CA SER A 28 -19.87 -15.63 -20.96
C SER A 28 -18.37 -15.86 -21.06
N ASP A 29 -17.95 -16.86 -21.82
CA ASP A 29 -16.53 -17.22 -21.98
C ASP A 29 -15.66 -16.01 -22.40
N GLU A 30 -16.17 -15.18 -23.31
CA GLU A 30 -15.53 -13.93 -23.74
C GLU A 30 -15.32 -12.95 -22.59
N LYS A 31 -16.33 -12.77 -21.74
CA LYS A 31 -16.25 -11.88 -20.57
C LYS A 31 -15.38 -12.49 -19.47
N GLN A 32 -15.34 -13.81 -19.33
CA GLN A 32 -14.42 -14.46 -18.40
C GLN A 32 -12.96 -14.26 -18.81
N GLU A 33 -12.67 -14.29 -20.12
CA GLU A 33 -11.32 -14.00 -20.62
C GLU A 33 -10.92 -12.54 -20.35
N GLN A 34 -11.84 -11.60 -20.57
CA GLN A 34 -11.63 -10.20 -20.20
C GLN A 34 -11.37 -10.04 -18.70
N LEU A 35 -12.14 -10.72 -17.86
CA LEU A 35 -11.96 -10.69 -16.41
C LEU A 35 -10.59 -11.21 -15.99
N ARG A 36 -10.14 -12.35 -16.55
CA ARG A 36 -8.81 -12.92 -16.27
C ARG A 36 -7.69 -11.95 -16.66
N LYS A 37 -7.81 -11.30 -17.81
CA LYS A 37 -6.84 -10.29 -18.25
C LYS A 37 -6.79 -9.10 -17.29
N ILE A 38 -7.95 -8.56 -16.91
CA ILE A 38 -8.04 -7.45 -15.94
C ILE A 38 -7.43 -7.84 -14.60
N ASP A 39 -7.75 -9.03 -14.08
CA ASP A 39 -7.23 -9.52 -12.80
C ASP A 39 -5.71 -9.71 -12.84
N SER A 40 -5.18 -10.24 -13.94
CA SER A 40 -3.73 -10.37 -14.15
C SER A 40 -3.04 -9.00 -14.18
N GLU A 41 -3.57 -8.05 -14.94
CA GLU A 41 -3.02 -6.69 -15.02
C GLU A 41 -3.11 -5.94 -13.68
N LEU A 42 -4.19 -6.14 -12.92
CA LEU A 42 -4.33 -5.60 -11.56
C LEU A 42 -3.27 -6.16 -10.63
N ALA A 43 -3.08 -7.48 -10.62
CA ALA A 43 -2.10 -8.12 -9.75
C ALA A 43 -0.68 -7.60 -10.02
N VAL A 44 -0.28 -7.50 -11.29
CA VAL A 44 1.01 -6.95 -11.70
C VAL A 44 1.13 -5.48 -11.28
N SER A 45 0.10 -4.68 -11.53
CA SER A 45 0.12 -3.24 -11.22
C SER A 45 0.19 -2.98 -9.71
N GLN A 46 -0.52 -3.76 -8.90
CA GLN A 46 -0.47 -3.65 -7.44
C GLN A 46 0.88 -4.05 -6.87
N LEU A 47 1.50 -5.10 -7.43
CA LEU A 47 2.85 -5.52 -7.06
C LEU A 47 3.87 -4.42 -7.38
N GLN A 48 3.83 -3.89 -8.59
CA GLN A 48 4.71 -2.80 -9.02
C GLN A 48 4.57 -1.56 -8.13
N PHE A 49 3.33 -1.21 -7.74
CA PHE A 49 3.08 -0.06 -6.85
C PHE A 49 3.83 -0.20 -5.52
N GLY A 50 3.74 -1.39 -4.90
CA GLY A 50 4.43 -1.68 -3.65
C GLY A 50 5.95 -1.69 -3.78
N GLN A 51 6.47 -2.26 -4.87
CA GLN A 51 7.90 -2.29 -5.16
C GLN A 51 8.47 -0.88 -5.36
N ASN A 52 7.79 -0.04 -6.14
CA ASN A 52 8.16 1.36 -6.35
C ASN A 52 8.20 2.14 -5.04
N LEU A 53 7.18 1.99 -4.19
CA LEU A 53 7.12 2.67 -2.90
C LEU A 53 8.25 2.23 -1.96
N LEU A 54 8.59 0.93 -1.97
CA LEU A 54 9.70 0.40 -1.21
C LEU A 54 11.05 0.93 -1.72
N ALA A 55 11.24 0.97 -3.03
CA ALA A 55 12.45 1.49 -3.67
C ALA A 55 12.66 2.97 -3.30
N ASP A 56 11.63 3.81 -3.39
CA ASP A 56 11.69 5.21 -2.95
C ASP A 56 12.02 5.36 -1.46
N THR A 57 11.48 4.47 -0.62
CA THR A 57 11.78 4.46 0.82
C THR A 57 13.24 4.12 1.10
N GLN A 58 13.81 3.17 0.36
CA GLN A 58 15.19 2.70 0.53
C GLN A 58 16.21 3.65 -0.11
N ALA A 59 15.85 4.33 -1.20
CA ALA A 59 16.73 5.28 -1.89
C ALA A 59 17.01 6.54 -1.05
N TYR A 60 16.11 6.91 -0.14
CA TYR A 60 16.27 8.08 0.71
C TYR A 60 17.07 7.78 1.98
N SER A 61 18.11 8.57 2.22
CA SER A 61 18.77 8.64 3.53
C SER A 61 19.28 10.05 3.79
N ARG A 62 19.26 10.47 5.06
CA ARG A 62 19.76 11.78 5.50
C ARG A 62 20.73 11.59 6.66
N LEU A 63 21.98 12.01 6.47
CA LEU A 63 23.02 11.92 7.50
C LEU A 63 23.04 13.20 8.35
N LEU A 64 22.57 13.13 9.58
CA LEU A 64 22.68 14.24 10.53
C LEU A 64 24.07 14.22 11.19
N THR A 65 24.73 15.37 11.26
CA THR A 65 26.10 15.48 11.79
C THR A 65 26.23 16.51 12.90
N LYS A 66 25.21 17.36 13.08
CA LYS A 66 25.24 18.42 14.10
C LYS A 66 24.34 18.10 15.27
N VAL A 67 24.74 18.54 16.46
CA VAL A 67 23.96 18.36 17.69
C VAL A 67 22.60 19.06 17.59
N GLU A 68 22.53 20.21 16.92
CA GLU A 68 21.28 20.94 16.74
C GLU A 68 20.25 20.19 15.87
N GLU A 69 20.70 19.25 15.04
CA GLU A 69 19.81 18.44 14.19
C GLU A 69 19.14 17.30 14.96
N ILE A 70 19.76 16.84 16.06
CA ILE A 70 19.31 15.67 16.83
C ILE A 70 18.58 16.01 18.13
N MET A 71 18.40 17.29 18.43
CA MET A 71 17.76 17.74 19.67
C MET A 71 16.34 17.16 19.82
N GLY A 72 16.07 16.60 21.01
CA GLY A 72 14.77 16.02 21.38
C GLY A 72 14.61 14.54 21.06
N LEU A 73 15.48 13.95 20.25
CA LEU A 73 15.47 12.51 19.96
C LEU A 73 16.00 11.72 21.17
N ASP A 74 15.40 10.57 21.44
CA ASP A 74 15.80 9.70 22.54
C ASP A 74 17.09 8.92 22.22
N ALA A 75 17.72 8.39 23.27
CA ALA A 75 18.99 7.68 23.14
C ALA A 75 18.89 6.42 22.28
N ASP A 76 17.74 5.73 22.34
CA ASP A 76 17.49 4.52 21.56
C ASP A 76 17.46 4.83 20.05
N PHE A 77 16.76 5.90 19.64
CA PHE A 77 16.76 6.37 18.26
C PHE A 77 18.17 6.74 17.80
N LEU A 78 18.90 7.52 18.61
CA LEU A 78 20.24 7.97 18.25
C LEU A 78 21.22 6.81 18.14
N SER A 79 21.11 5.81 19.01
CA SER A 79 21.91 4.58 18.94
C SER A 79 21.65 3.82 17.64
N ALA A 80 20.39 3.60 17.29
CA ALA A 80 20.01 2.91 16.05
C ALA A 80 20.45 3.69 14.79
N ALA A 81 20.24 5.00 14.76
CA ALA A 81 20.64 5.85 13.63
C ALA A 81 22.16 5.88 13.46
N LYS A 82 22.92 5.84 14.56
CA LYS A 82 24.39 5.78 14.53
C LYS A 82 24.88 4.43 14.00
N GLN A 83 24.33 3.31 14.49
CA GLN A 83 24.65 1.98 13.95
C GLN A 83 24.38 1.89 12.45
N GLN A 84 23.28 2.50 11.99
CA GLN A 84 22.94 2.52 10.58
C GLN A 84 23.90 3.38 9.74
N ALA A 85 24.42 4.49 10.30
CA ALA A 85 25.46 5.29 9.67
C ALA A 85 26.78 4.50 9.55
N GLU A 86 27.19 3.85 10.64
CA GLU A 86 28.41 3.02 10.70
C GLU A 86 28.35 1.85 9.71
N ALA A 87 27.20 1.19 9.59
CA ALA A 87 26.99 0.13 8.60
C ALA A 87 27.14 0.61 7.14
N GLN A 88 27.00 1.91 6.88
CA GLN A 88 27.24 2.55 5.58
C GLN A 88 28.59 3.27 5.51
N GLY A 89 29.48 3.10 6.49
CA GLY A 89 30.78 3.76 6.54
C GLY A 89 30.70 5.29 6.70
N LYS A 90 29.64 5.80 7.33
CA LYS A 90 29.42 7.23 7.56
C LYS A 90 29.49 7.56 9.05
N GLU A 91 30.04 8.71 9.38
CA GLU A 91 30.06 9.24 10.76
C GLU A 91 28.88 10.21 10.97
N GLY A 92 28.03 9.91 11.96
CA GLY A 92 26.85 10.72 12.30
C GLY A 92 25.64 9.84 12.61
N TRP A 93 24.44 10.41 12.44
CA TRP A 93 23.16 9.71 12.63
C TRP A 93 22.43 9.60 11.30
N LEU A 94 22.28 8.38 10.79
CA LEU A 94 21.60 8.15 9.53
C LEU A 94 20.10 7.97 9.75
N VAL A 95 19.31 8.84 9.14
CA VAL A 95 17.86 8.81 9.15
C VAL A 95 17.34 8.27 7.82
N THR A 96 16.27 7.47 7.88
CA THR A 96 15.60 6.91 6.69
C THR A 96 14.09 7.16 6.74
N LEU A 97 13.39 6.82 5.66
CA LEU A 97 11.93 6.90 5.60
C LEU A 97 11.22 5.66 6.15
N SER A 98 11.96 4.69 6.69
CA SER A 98 11.38 3.52 7.35
C SER A 98 10.58 3.94 8.58
N TYR A 99 9.47 3.26 8.88
CA TYR A 99 8.60 3.62 10.01
C TYR A 99 9.33 3.75 11.37
N PRO A 100 10.27 2.84 11.74
CA PRO A 100 11.05 2.97 12.97
C PRO A 100 11.94 4.22 13.02
N SER A 101 12.30 4.81 11.87
CA SER A 101 13.08 6.04 11.80
C SER A 101 12.18 7.28 11.67
N TYR A 102 11.17 7.23 10.81
CA TYR A 102 10.29 8.35 10.51
C TYR A 102 9.41 8.76 11.71
N VAL A 103 8.77 7.80 12.38
CA VAL A 103 7.77 8.10 13.42
C VAL A 103 8.41 8.78 14.64
N PRO A 104 9.51 8.26 15.22
CA PRO A 104 10.16 8.93 16.36
C PRO A 104 10.71 10.31 15.99
N LEU A 105 11.28 10.46 14.78
CA LEU A 105 11.78 11.75 14.31
C LEU A 105 10.66 12.78 14.24
N MET A 106 9.53 12.44 13.64
CA MET A 106 8.40 13.37 13.54
C MET A 106 7.79 13.69 14.90
N LYS A 107 7.84 12.77 15.86
CA LYS A 107 7.26 12.94 17.19
C LYS A 107 8.14 13.75 18.14
N TYR A 108 9.46 13.55 18.11
CA TYR A 108 10.36 14.03 19.16
C TYR A 108 11.40 15.04 18.69
N ALA A 109 11.77 15.07 17.41
CA ALA A 109 12.78 16.01 16.93
C ALA A 109 12.30 17.45 17.13
N GLN A 110 13.11 18.29 17.78
CA GLN A 110 12.78 19.70 18.02
C GLN A 110 13.03 20.57 16.78
N ASN A 111 13.98 20.17 15.93
CA ASN A 111 14.35 20.90 14.72
C ASN A 111 13.24 20.86 13.65
N ARG A 112 12.55 21.99 13.45
CA ARG A 112 11.45 22.11 12.47
C ARG A 112 11.91 21.86 11.04
N SER A 113 13.11 22.32 10.68
CA SER A 113 13.64 22.18 9.31
C SER A 113 13.83 20.70 8.97
N ILE A 114 14.37 19.92 9.90
CA ILE A 114 14.55 18.47 9.72
C ILE A 114 13.19 17.77 9.62
N ARG A 115 12.23 18.10 10.49
CA ARG A 115 10.87 17.53 10.38
C ARG A 115 10.22 17.84 9.03
N GLU A 116 10.36 19.07 8.53
CA GLU A 116 9.82 19.47 7.24
C GLU A 116 10.48 18.72 6.07
N GLU A 117 11.81 18.62 6.05
CA GLU A 117 12.55 17.89 5.03
C GLU A 117 12.12 16.42 4.97
N ILE A 118 12.13 15.74 6.12
CA ILE A 118 11.76 14.33 6.23
C ILE A 118 10.27 14.11 5.91
N TYR A 119 9.38 14.99 6.35
CA TYR A 119 7.95 14.92 6.03
C TYR A 119 7.71 15.02 4.52
N ARG A 120 8.35 15.99 3.85
CA ARG A 120 8.24 16.16 2.39
C ARG A 120 8.75 14.91 1.68
N ALA A 121 9.91 14.40 2.07
CA ALA A 121 10.46 13.17 1.50
C ALA A 121 9.55 11.95 1.71
N PHE A 122 8.93 11.79 2.89
CA PHE A 122 8.04 10.67 3.19
C PHE A 122 6.72 10.73 2.42
N THR A 123 6.16 11.92 2.26
CA THR A 123 4.86 12.13 1.58
C THR A 123 4.97 12.16 0.07
N SER A 124 6.16 12.44 -0.48
CA SER A 124 6.40 12.41 -1.93
C SER A 124 6.81 11.04 -2.47
N ARG A 125 6.92 10.00 -1.63
CA ARG A 125 7.24 8.64 -2.10
C ARG A 125 6.17 8.13 -3.06
N GLY A 126 6.61 7.54 -4.17
CA GLY A 126 5.74 7.14 -5.27
C GLY A 126 5.22 8.32 -6.12
N HIS A 127 5.63 9.56 -5.82
CA HIS A 127 5.28 10.77 -6.58
C HIS A 127 6.54 11.59 -6.93
N GLN A 128 7.68 10.93 -7.04
CA GLN A 128 8.92 11.56 -7.44
C GLN A 128 9.04 11.59 -8.97
N LYS A 129 9.85 12.49 -9.51
CA LYS A 129 10.22 12.48 -10.94
C LYS A 129 11.33 11.46 -11.19
N ASN A 130 11.06 10.19 -10.93
CA ASN A 130 11.97 9.06 -11.09
C ASN A 130 11.25 7.84 -11.67
N GLU A 131 11.96 6.72 -11.81
CA GLU A 131 11.42 5.46 -12.35
C GLU A 131 10.39 4.78 -11.42
N HIS A 132 10.27 5.25 -10.18
CA HIS A 132 9.37 4.70 -9.16
C HIS A 132 8.09 5.54 -9.00
N ASN A 133 7.83 6.47 -9.92
CA ASN A 133 6.59 7.23 -9.93
C ASN A 133 5.37 6.31 -10.13
N ASN A 134 4.38 6.45 -9.26
CA ASN A 134 3.17 5.64 -9.23
C ASN A 134 1.93 6.39 -9.77
N ASP A 135 2.03 7.62 -10.27
CA ASP A 135 0.88 8.42 -10.69
C ASP A 135 0.07 7.70 -11.78
N ALA A 136 0.76 7.31 -12.86
CA ALA A 136 0.13 6.55 -13.95
C ALA A 136 -0.39 5.18 -13.48
N LEU A 137 0.31 4.56 -12.53
CA LEU A 137 -0.04 3.25 -12.00
C LEU A 137 -1.31 3.29 -11.15
N VAL A 138 -1.49 4.35 -10.33
CA VAL A 138 -2.71 4.59 -9.55
C VAL A 138 -3.90 4.79 -10.47
N SER A 139 -3.77 5.61 -11.51
CA SER A 139 -4.82 5.80 -12.52
C SER A 139 -5.16 4.46 -13.21
N LYS A 140 -4.16 3.68 -13.62
CA LYS A 140 -4.37 2.35 -14.22
C LYS A 140 -5.11 1.40 -13.28
N ILE A 141 -4.72 1.33 -12.01
CA ILE A 141 -5.37 0.47 -11.01
C ILE A 141 -6.83 0.90 -10.81
N ALA A 142 -7.11 2.20 -10.71
CA ALA A 142 -8.47 2.72 -10.56
C ALA A 142 -9.35 2.37 -11.76
N GLU A 143 -8.83 2.54 -12.97
CA GLU A 143 -9.50 2.21 -14.23
C GLU A 143 -9.81 0.70 -14.30
N LEU A 144 -8.81 -0.15 -14.09
CA LEU A 144 -9.00 -1.61 -14.11
C LEU A 144 -10.01 -2.08 -13.04
N ARG A 145 -10.00 -1.47 -11.85
CA ARG A 145 -10.99 -1.76 -10.80
C ARG A 145 -12.41 -1.36 -11.22
N HIS A 146 -12.56 -0.26 -11.93
CA HIS A 146 -13.85 0.17 -12.46
C HIS A 146 -14.32 -0.81 -13.55
N GLN A 147 -13.49 -1.09 -14.55
CA GLN A 147 -13.79 -2.05 -15.61
C GLN A 147 -14.17 -3.42 -15.07
N ARG A 148 -13.43 -3.92 -14.07
CA ARG A 148 -13.73 -5.19 -13.39
C ARG A 148 -15.12 -5.18 -12.74
N ALA A 149 -15.47 -4.11 -12.04
CA ALA A 149 -16.78 -3.99 -11.39
C ALA A 149 -17.91 -3.93 -12.42
N THR A 150 -17.76 -3.11 -13.47
CA THR A 150 -18.73 -2.99 -14.55
C THR A 150 -18.94 -4.33 -15.28
N LEU A 151 -17.87 -5.08 -15.53
CA LEU A 151 -17.93 -6.40 -16.16
C LEU A 151 -18.75 -7.40 -15.33
N LEU A 152 -18.65 -7.29 -13.99
CA LEU A 152 -19.39 -8.10 -13.02
C LEU A 152 -20.80 -7.55 -12.69
N GLY A 153 -21.23 -6.48 -13.35
CA GLY A 153 -22.56 -5.89 -13.18
C GLY A 153 -22.69 -4.89 -12.02
N ASP A 154 -21.58 -4.39 -11.47
CA ASP A 154 -21.56 -3.38 -10.41
C ASP A 154 -21.30 -1.97 -10.96
N LEU A 155 -21.90 -0.96 -10.30
CA LEU A 155 -21.76 0.45 -10.69
C LEU A 155 -20.35 1.00 -10.44
N SER A 156 -19.66 0.48 -9.43
CA SER A 156 -18.30 0.88 -9.10
C SER A 156 -17.58 -0.20 -8.30
N HIS A 157 -16.26 -0.07 -8.18
CA HIS A 157 -15.46 -0.95 -7.33
C HIS A 157 -15.90 -0.94 -5.86
N ALA A 158 -16.41 0.20 -5.37
CA ALA A 158 -16.94 0.30 -4.01
C ALA A 158 -18.21 -0.56 -3.85
N HIS A 159 -19.16 -0.47 -4.79
CA HIS A 159 -20.36 -1.32 -4.79
C HIS A 159 -20.00 -2.81 -4.83
N TYR A 160 -19.06 -3.19 -5.71
CA TYR A 160 -18.55 -4.57 -5.76
C TYR A 160 -17.93 -5.01 -4.42
N THR A 161 -17.15 -4.14 -3.76
CA THR A 161 -16.46 -4.48 -2.51
C THR A 161 -17.44 -4.61 -1.34
N LEU A 162 -18.45 -3.74 -1.26
CA LEU A 162 -19.37 -3.68 -0.13
C LEU A 162 -20.37 -4.83 -0.07
N LYS A 163 -20.62 -5.54 -1.17
CA LYS A 163 -21.43 -6.78 -1.16
C LYS A 163 -20.94 -7.86 -0.17
N GLU A 164 -19.65 -7.83 0.24
CA GLU A 164 -19.05 -8.75 1.23
C GLU A 164 -18.76 -8.06 2.58
N ARG A 165 -19.20 -6.80 2.74
CA ARG A 165 -18.98 -6.01 3.95
C ARG A 165 -20.32 -5.75 4.62
N MET A 166 -20.28 -5.51 5.93
CA MET A 166 -21.48 -5.15 6.69
C MET A 166 -22.00 -3.75 6.35
N ALA A 167 -21.14 -2.88 5.79
CA ALA A 167 -21.54 -1.60 5.26
C ALA A 167 -22.29 -1.82 3.93
N GLN A 168 -23.61 -1.58 3.95
CA GLN A 168 -24.53 -2.00 2.89
C GLN A 168 -24.45 -1.14 1.61
N SER A 169 -24.07 0.14 1.71
CA SER A 169 -23.96 1.05 0.57
C SER A 169 -22.74 1.97 0.70
N PRO A 170 -22.10 2.37 -0.43
CA PRO A 170 -20.94 3.26 -0.44
C PRO A 170 -21.24 4.69 0.04
#